data_AF-W0J2P5-F1
#
_entry.id   AF-W0J2P5-F1
#
_cell.length_a   1.000
_cell.length_b   1.000
_cell.length_c   1.000
_cell.angle_alpha   90.00
_cell.angle_beta   90.00
_cell.angle_gamma   90.00
#
_symmetry.space_group_name_H-M   'P 1'
#
loop_
_entity.id
_entity.type
_entity.pdbx_description
1 polymer ?
#
loop_
_entity_poly.entity_id
_entity_poly.type
_entity_poly.pdbx_seq_one_letter_code
_entity_poly.pdbx_strand_id
1 'polypeptide(L)'
;MVRWLSTRTGFPATRLPARAELLLCIAAAAAIDGTEAGSAPVKGGARHLIERRNIAGDASQRALALRRSRVHFKCDNSAKV
;
A
#
# COMPACT_ATOMS: atom_id res chain seq x y z
N MET A 1 -7.31 19.04 -37.24
CA MET A 1 -6.79 17.97 -36.35
C MET A 1 -7.48 17.97 -34.98
N VAL A 2 -7.49 19.10 -34.25
CA VAL A 2 -8.11 19.20 -32.90
C VAL A 2 -9.59 18.77 -32.85
N ARG A 3 -10.42 19.13 -33.84
CA ARG A 3 -11.84 18.72 -33.91
C ARG A 3 -12.04 17.21 -33.93
N TRP A 4 -11.19 16.47 -34.64
CA TRP A 4 -11.31 15.00 -34.71
C TRP A 4 -11.00 14.36 -33.36
N LEU A 5 -9.96 14.86 -32.67
CA LEU A 5 -9.58 14.41 -31.32
C LEU A 5 -10.68 14.72 -30.30
N SER A 6 -11.25 15.93 -30.32
CA SER A 6 -12.33 16.27 -29.39
C SER A 6 -13.56 15.40 -29.56
N THR A 7 -13.90 15.02 -30.80
CA THR A 7 -15.06 14.17 -31.09
C THR A 7 -14.83 12.70 -30.76
N ARG A 8 -13.59 12.20 -30.82
CA ARG A 8 -13.30 10.75 -30.72
C ARG A 8 -12.60 10.32 -29.43
N THR A 9 -11.87 11.21 -28.75
CA THR A 9 -11.01 10.84 -27.61
C THR A 9 -11.30 11.64 -26.33
N GLY A 10 -12.34 12.49 -26.34
CA GLY A 10 -12.67 13.35 -25.20
C GLY A 10 -11.67 14.49 -24.97
N PHE A 11 -10.84 14.81 -25.98
CA PHE A 11 -9.86 15.89 -25.88
C PHE A 11 -10.56 17.27 -25.81
N PRO A 12 -10.13 18.19 -24.92
CA PRO A 12 -10.79 19.49 -24.79
C PRO A 12 -10.63 20.32 -26.07
N ALA A 13 -11.75 20.77 -26.64
CA ALA A 13 -11.76 21.55 -27.88
C ALA A 13 -11.24 22.99 -27.68
N THR A 14 -11.23 23.46 -26.42
CA THR A 14 -10.76 24.78 -26.00
C THR A 14 -9.88 24.66 -24.76
N ARG A 15 -9.10 25.70 -24.45
CA ARG A 15 -8.29 25.73 -23.22
C ARG A 15 -9.20 25.66 -22.01
N LEU A 16 -8.86 24.83 -21.03
CA LEU A 16 -9.60 24.78 -19.77
C LEU A 16 -9.50 26.12 -19.02
N PRO A 17 -10.55 26.52 -18.28
CA PRO A 17 -10.49 27.67 -17.41
C PRO A 17 -9.46 27.42 -16.28
N ALA A 18 -8.79 28.48 -15.83
CA ALA A 18 -7.65 28.40 -14.91
C ALA A 18 -7.95 27.60 -13.62
N ARG A 19 -9.17 27.72 -13.08
CA ARG A 19 -9.59 26.95 -11.89
C ARG A 19 -9.68 25.44 -12.16
N ALA A 20 -10.17 25.05 -13.33
CA ALA A 20 -10.28 23.64 -13.68
C ALA A 20 -8.90 23.03 -13.97
N GLU A 21 -8.01 23.79 -14.60
CA GLU A 21 -6.60 23.41 -14.79
C GLU A 21 -5.92 23.15 -13.44
N LEU A 22 -6.09 24.06 -12.47
CA LEU A 22 -5.56 23.92 -11.12
C LEU A 22 -6.08 22.65 -10.42
N LEU A 23 -7.40 22.39 -10.48
CA LEU A 23 -7.98 21.17 -9.91
C LEU A 23 -7.43 19.89 -10.55
N LEU A 24 -7.16 19.92 -11.86
CA LEU A 24 -6.57 18.79 -12.59
C LEU A 24 -5.12 18.55 -12.16
N CYS A 25 -4.33 19.62 -11.96
CA CYS A 25 -2.99 19.53 -11.39
C CYS A 25 -2.98 18.97 -9.96
N ILE A 26 -3.92 19.40 -9.11
CA ILE A 26 -4.06 18.86 -7.74
C ILE A 26 -4.43 17.38 -7.80
N ALA A 27 -5.39 17.00 -8.65
CA ALA A 27 -5.79 15.61 -8.81
C ALA A 27 -4.63 14.73 -9.32
N ALA A 28 -3.82 15.24 -10.25
CA ALA A 28 -2.63 14.55 -10.74
C ALA A 28 -1.56 14.41 -9.65
N ALA A 29 -1.30 15.46 -8.87
CA ALA A 29 -0.37 15.41 -7.74
C ALA A 29 -0.84 14.39 -6.68
N ALA A 30 -2.12 14.43 -6.30
CA ALA A 30 -2.71 13.48 -5.37
C ALA A 30 -2.67 12.03 -5.88
N ALA A 31 -2.80 11.82 -7.20
CA ALA A 31 -2.67 10.50 -7.81
C ALA A 31 -1.23 9.98 -7.74
N ILE A 32 -0.22 10.85 -7.92
CA ILE A 32 1.20 10.50 -7.80
C ILE A 32 1.52 10.13 -6.35
N ASP A 33 1.10 10.97 -5.39
CA ASP A 33 1.31 10.73 -3.96
C ASP A 33 0.60 9.43 -3.51
N GLY A 34 -0.59 9.16 -4.06
CA GLY A 34 -1.32 7.92 -3.81
C GLY A 34 -0.67 6.67 -4.42
N THR A 35 0.15 6.80 -5.47
CA THR A 35 0.86 5.66 -6.07
C THR A 35 2.10 5.24 -5.27
N GLU A 36 2.77 6.15 -4.57
CA GLU A 36 3.89 5.78 -3.68
C GLU A 36 3.42 5.16 -2.35
N ALA A 37 2.19 5.46 -1.91
CA ALA A 37 1.61 4.90 -0.68
C ALA A 37 0.83 3.58 -0.86
N GLY A 38 0.70 3.06 -2.08
CA GLY A 38 -0.02 1.79 -2.33
C GLY A 38 -0.98 1.89 -3.52
N SER A 39 -0.52 1.38 -4.65
CA SER A 39 -1.23 1.16 -5.92
C SER A 39 -2.76 0.99 -5.85
N ALA A 40 -3.48 1.92 -6.48
CA ALA A 40 -4.48 1.72 -7.55
C ALA A 40 -5.59 2.79 -7.52
N PRO A 41 -6.12 3.23 -8.68
CA PRO A 41 -7.29 4.12 -8.72
C PRO A 41 -8.49 3.39 -8.11
N VAL A 42 -8.94 3.84 -6.94
CA VAL A 42 -10.11 3.32 -6.23
C VAL A 42 -11.39 3.70 -7.00
N LYS A 43 -11.67 2.98 -8.08
CA LYS A 43 -13.05 2.73 -8.50
C LYS A 43 -13.58 1.58 -7.64
N GLY A 44 -14.16 1.94 -6.50
CA GLY A 44 -14.88 1.01 -5.63
C GLY A 44 -14.07 0.52 -4.43
N GLY A 45 -14.25 1.19 -3.30
CA GLY A 45 -14.26 0.56 -1.98
C GLY A 45 -13.11 -0.38 -1.62
N ALA A 46 -11.86 0.06 -1.72
CA ALA A 46 -10.79 -0.57 -0.94
C ALA A 46 -10.95 -0.13 0.52
N ARG A 47 -11.94 -0.70 1.21
CA ARG A 47 -11.85 -0.84 2.66
C ARG A 47 -10.56 -1.60 2.87
N HIS A 48 -9.52 -0.95 3.41
CA HIS A 48 -8.32 -1.61 3.90
C HIS A 48 -8.78 -2.88 4.60
N LEU A 49 -8.49 -4.04 3.99
CA LEU A 49 -9.00 -5.31 4.49
C LEU A 49 -8.26 -5.50 5.82
N ILE A 50 -8.90 -5.12 6.92
CA ILE A 50 -8.34 -5.37 8.25
C ILE A 50 -8.37 -6.89 8.39
N GLU A 51 -7.22 -7.52 8.16
CA GLU A 51 -7.08 -8.96 8.31
C GLU A 51 -7.50 -9.33 9.74
N ARG A 52 -8.52 -10.19 9.85
CA ARG A 52 -8.97 -10.64 11.16
C ARG A 52 -7.88 -11.48 11.80
N ARG A 53 -7.69 -11.29 13.11
CA ARG A 53 -6.69 -12.02 13.89
C ARG A 53 -6.90 -13.53 13.77
N ASN A 54 -5.90 -14.23 13.23
CA ASN A 54 -5.90 -15.69 13.15
C ASN A 54 -5.19 -16.28 14.38
N ILE A 55 -5.97 -16.57 15.42
CA ILE A 55 -5.47 -17.06 16.72
C ILE A 55 -4.68 -18.37 16.56
N ALA A 56 -5.10 -19.26 15.65
CA ALA A 56 -4.42 -20.52 15.40
C ALA A 56 -3.03 -20.31 14.78
N GLY A 57 -2.92 -19.36 13.83
CA GLY A 57 -1.66 -18.95 13.23
C GLY A 57 -0.71 -18.36 14.29
N ASP A 58 -1.18 -17.41 15.08
CA ASP A 58 -0.41 -16.77 16.15
C ASP A 58 0.10 -17.79 17.18
N ALA A 59 -0.74 -18.76 17.57
CA ALA A 59 -0.36 -19.82 18.50
C ALA A 59 0.72 -20.75 17.91
N SER A 60 0.60 -21.12 16.64
CA SER A 60 1.58 -21.96 15.96
C SER A 60 2.97 -21.29 15.89
N GLN A 61 3.01 -19.99 15.59
CA GLN A 61 4.25 -19.22 15.50
C GLN A 61 4.91 -19.06 16.87
N ARG A 62 4.14 -18.79 17.92
CA ARG A 62 4.66 -18.73 19.31
C ARG A 62 5.24 -20.08 19.75
N ALA A 63 4.56 -21.18 19.46
CA ALA A 63 5.04 -22.52 19.80
C ALA A 63 6.37 -22.84 19.10
N LEU A 64 6.51 -22.46 17.82
CA LEU A 64 7.75 -22.61 17.07
C LEU A 64 8.89 -21.77 17.65
N ALA A 65 8.62 -20.51 18.01
CA ALA A 65 9.60 -19.62 18.63
C ALA A 65 10.10 -20.17 19.97
N LEU A 66 9.19 -20.68 20.81
CA LEU A 66 9.55 -21.32 22.09
C LEU A 66 10.44 -22.54 21.88
N ARG A 67 10.13 -23.40 20.90
CA ARG A 67 10.97 -24.58 20.59
C ARG A 67 12.37 -24.18 20.15
N ARG A 68 12.52 -23.10 19.37
CA ARG A 68 13.82 -22.56 18.95
C ARG A 68 14.62 -21.94 20.09
N SER A 69 13.95 -21.31 21.06
CA SER A 69 14.61 -20.67 22.21
C SER A 69 15.28 -21.66 23.17
N ARG A 70 14.88 -22.95 23.16
CA ARG A 70 15.39 -23.97 24.09
C ARG A 70 16.79 -24.49 23.77
N VAL A 71 17.39 -24.10 22.64
CA VAL A 71 18.72 -24.57 22.21
C VAL A 71 19.86 -23.69 22.72
N HIS A 72 19.56 -22.50 23.25
CA HIS A 72 20.56 -21.67 23.93
C HIS A 72 20.72 -22.10 25.40
N PHE A 73 21.16 -23.35 25.62
CA PHE A 73 21.76 -23.72 26.90
C PHE A 73 23.11 -23.01 26.97
N LYS A 74 23.17 -21.89 27.68
CA LYS A 74 24.45 -21.25 27.97
C LYS A 74 25.21 -22.20 28.90
N CYS A 75 26.24 -22.88 28.38
CA CYS A 75 27.18 -23.57 29.24
C CYS A 75 27.80 -22.52 30.15
N ASP A 76 27.51 -22.59 31.44
CA ASP A 76 28.14 -21.71 32.40
C ASP A 76 29.63 -22.10 32.49
N ASN A 77 30.50 -21.24 31.96
CA ASN A 77 31.95 -21.44 32.08
C ASN A 77 32.44 -21.26 33.53
N SER A 78 31.59 -20.81 34.47
CA SER A 78 31.92 -20.76 35.89
C SER A 78 32.09 -22.14 36.54
N ALA A 79 31.59 -23.21 35.89
CA ALA A 79 31.72 -24.59 36.36
C ALA A 79 33.03 -25.29 35.94
N LYS A 80 33.99 -24.57 35.35
CA LYS A 80 35.35 -25.08 35.15
C LYS A 80 36.10 -25.02 36.49
N VAL A 81 36.09 -26.13 37.23
CA VAL A 81 37.05 -26.43 38.31
C VAL A 81 38.36 -26.88 37.67
#